data_AF-A0A7C5WMF4-F1
#
_entry.id   AF-A0A7C5WMF4-F1
#
_cell.length_a   1.000
_cell.length_b   1.000
_cell.length_c   1.000
_cell.angle_alpha   90.00
_cell.angle_beta   90.00
_cell.angle_gamma   90.00
#
_symmetry.space_group_name_H-M   'P 1'
#
loop_
_entity.id
_entity.type
_entity.pdbx_description
1 polymer ?
#
loop_
_entity_poly.entity_id
_entity_poly.type
_entity_poly.pdbx_seq_one_letter_code
_entity_poly.pdbx_strand_id
1 'polypeptide(L)'
;MSSIFSDSGPAARWLLAVCSGSTPEYWPVLPTDAERLLPAMARAHRLASRAGGRLAAHGLTDSAPARALVSAWREGLGEQALFAEALGEIDRRAAEAGIEMLALKGADLSRRIYPPGERTSNDIDLLVRPEHLAVAEGVLAAA
;
A
#
# COMPACT_ATOMS: atom_id res chain seq x y z
N MET A 1 -18.21 16.20 -12.17
CA MET A 1 -17.65 14.96 -11.60
C MET A 1 -18.70 13.86 -11.71
N SER A 2 -18.98 13.44 -12.95
CA SER A 2 -20.03 12.47 -13.27
C SER A 2 -19.47 11.06 -13.42
N SER A 3 -20.11 10.12 -12.74
CA SER A 3 -20.32 8.73 -13.16
C SER A 3 -19.12 7.86 -13.57
N ILE A 4 -18.15 7.63 -12.67
CA ILE A 4 -17.18 6.52 -12.81
C ILE A 4 -17.75 5.20 -12.27
N PHE A 5 -18.84 5.26 -11.49
CA PHE A 5 -19.38 4.09 -10.78
C PHE A 5 -20.67 3.48 -11.35
N SER A 6 -21.34 4.10 -12.33
CA SER A 6 -22.61 3.55 -12.84
C SER A 6 -22.42 2.33 -13.75
N ASP A 7 -21.22 2.10 -14.28
CA ASP A 7 -20.88 1.00 -15.21
C ASP A 7 -19.69 0.16 -14.74
N SER A 8 -19.39 0.16 -13.44
CA SER A 8 -18.34 -0.69 -12.88
C SER A 8 -18.74 -2.16 -13.01
N GLY A 9 -18.19 -2.83 -14.03
CA GLY A 9 -18.43 -4.25 -14.28
C GLY A 9 -18.19 -5.14 -13.06
N PRO A 10 -18.65 -6.41 -13.06
CA PRO A 10 -18.59 -7.31 -11.90
C PRO A 10 -17.23 -7.36 -11.18
N ALA A 11 -16.13 -7.31 -11.94
CA ALA A 11 -14.77 -7.30 -11.39
C ALA A 11 -14.47 -6.06 -10.52
N ALA A 12 -14.92 -4.87 -10.92
CA ALA A 12 -14.67 -3.64 -10.19
C ALA A 12 -15.47 -3.60 -8.89
N ARG A 13 -16.74 -4.03 -8.93
CA ARG A 13 -17.57 -4.17 -7.72
C ARG A 13 -16.98 -5.18 -6.74
N TRP A 14 -16.49 -6.30 -7.23
CA TRP A 14 -15.83 -7.29 -6.40
C TRP A 14 -14.54 -6.74 -5.78
N LEU A 15 -13.68 -6.09 -6.56
CA LEU A 15 -12.43 -5.52 -6.05
C LEU A 15 -12.70 -4.49 -4.93
N LEU A 16 -13.72 -3.63 -5.12
CA LEU A 16 -14.14 -2.68 -4.10
C LEU A 16 -14.61 -3.39 -2.82
N ALA A 17 -15.42 -4.44 -2.94
CA ALA A 17 -15.89 -5.21 -1.79
C ALA A 17 -14.73 -5.84 -0.99
N VAL A 18 -13.78 -6.48 -1.69
CA VAL A 18 -12.58 -7.05 -1.04
C VAL A 18 -11.76 -5.96 -0.34
N CYS A 19 -11.54 -4.84 -1.01
CA CYS A 19 -10.75 -3.74 -0.44
C CYS A 19 -11.48 -2.96 0.67
N SER A 20 -12.82 -2.95 0.71
CA SER A 20 -13.60 -2.34 1.80
C SER A 20 -13.66 -3.21 3.05
N GLY A 21 -13.11 -4.42 3.01
CA GLY A 21 -13.13 -5.37 4.13
C GLY A 21 -14.40 -6.23 4.16
N SER A 22 -15.22 -6.20 3.11
CA SER A 22 -16.28 -7.19 2.95
C SER A 22 -15.60 -8.52 2.63
N THR A 23 -15.88 -9.56 3.42
CA THR A 23 -15.36 -10.90 3.15
C THR A 23 -16.01 -11.44 1.88
N PRO A 24 -15.27 -11.65 0.78
CA PRO A 24 -15.82 -12.37 -0.34
C PRO A 24 -16.02 -13.83 0.11
N GLU A 25 -17.27 -14.28 0.20
CA GLU A 25 -17.58 -15.69 0.51
C GLU A 25 -17.15 -16.64 -0.62
N TYR A 26 -16.97 -16.09 -1.83
CA TYR A 26 -16.59 -16.85 -3.02
C TYR A 26 -15.79 -15.99 -4.00
N TRP A 27 -15.01 -16.68 -4.85
CA TRP A 27 -14.42 -16.08 -6.04
C TRP A 27 -15.53 -15.82 -7.06
N PRO A 28 -15.67 -14.59 -7.59
CA PRO A 28 -16.73 -14.28 -8.52
C PRO A 28 -16.53 -15.09 -9.80
N VAL A 29 -17.61 -15.58 -10.38
CA VAL A 29 -17.56 -16.10 -11.75
C VAL A 29 -17.31 -14.90 -12.66
N LEU A 30 -16.04 -14.77 -13.06
CA LEU A 30 -15.59 -13.72 -13.94
C LEU A 30 -15.54 -14.26 -15.37
N PRO A 31 -15.93 -13.47 -16.38
CA PRO A 31 -15.61 -13.80 -17.77
C PRO A 31 -14.11 -14.10 -17.91
N THR A 32 -13.71 -14.96 -18.86
CA THR A 32 -12.30 -15.35 -19.04
C THR A 32 -11.35 -14.15 -19.14
N ASP A 33 -11.78 -13.06 -19.78
CA ASP A 33 -11.00 -11.82 -19.88
C ASP A 33 -10.79 -11.15 -18.51
N ALA A 34 -11.75 -11.28 -17.60
CA ALA A 34 -11.71 -10.65 -16.29
C ALA A 34 -10.71 -11.29 -15.33
N GLU A 35 -10.25 -12.53 -15.56
CA GLU A 35 -9.11 -13.10 -14.82
C GLU A 35 -7.81 -12.31 -15.08
N ARG A 36 -7.61 -11.85 -16.31
CA ARG A 36 -6.48 -11.00 -16.68
C ARG A 36 -6.72 -9.53 -16.31
N LEU A 37 -7.95 -9.04 -16.50
CA LEU A 37 -8.27 -7.63 -16.26
C LEU A 37 -8.27 -7.28 -14.77
N LEU A 38 -8.62 -8.20 -13.88
CA LEU A 38 -8.73 -7.91 -12.45
C LEU A 38 -7.38 -7.50 -11.83
N PRO A 39 -6.27 -8.26 -11.97
CA PRO A 39 -4.96 -7.81 -11.50
C PRO A 39 -4.48 -6.52 -12.18
N ALA A 40 -4.76 -6.34 -13.48
CA ALA A 40 -4.39 -5.14 -14.21
C ALA A 40 -5.11 -3.90 -13.67
N MET A 41 -6.43 -4.00 -13.48
CA MET A 41 -7.28 -2.96 -12.89
C MET A 41 -6.86 -2.66 -11.45
N ALA A 42 -6.61 -3.70 -10.64
CA ALA A 42 -6.14 -3.51 -9.27
C ALA A 42 -4.81 -2.76 -9.22
N ARG A 43 -3.88 -3.03 -10.13
CA ARG A 43 -2.62 -2.26 -10.25
C ARG A 43 -2.87 -0.83 -10.70
N ALA A 44 -3.68 -0.63 -11.75
CA ALA A 44 -4.00 0.70 -12.28
C ALA A 44 -4.62 1.62 -11.21
N HIS A 45 -5.41 1.05 -10.29
CA HIS A 45 -6.04 1.78 -9.19
C HIS A 45 -5.26 1.71 -7.86
N ARG A 46 -4.04 1.15 -7.84
CA ARG A 46 -3.21 1.01 -6.62
C ARG A 46 -3.89 0.23 -5.49
N LEU A 47 -4.72 -0.75 -5.85
CA LEU A 47 -5.45 -1.64 -4.95
C LEU A 47 -4.86 -3.06 -4.90
N ALA A 48 -3.89 -3.39 -5.77
CA ALA A 48 -3.36 -4.75 -5.89
C ALA A 48 -2.83 -5.31 -4.57
N SER A 49 -1.98 -4.55 -3.88
CA SER A 49 -1.39 -4.95 -2.59
C SER A 49 -2.45 -5.15 -1.50
N ARG A 50 -3.40 -4.22 -1.42
CA ARG A 50 -4.52 -4.30 -0.47
C ARG A 50 -5.41 -5.52 -0.74
N ALA A 51 -5.80 -5.73 -1.99
CA ALA A 51 -6.61 -6.89 -2.37
C ALA A 51 -5.87 -8.21 -2.08
N GLY A 52 -4.58 -8.28 -2.39
CA GLY A 52 -3.74 -9.44 -2.09
C GLY A 52 -3.67 -9.77 -0.60
N GLY A 53 -3.45 -8.76 0.26
CA GLY A 53 -3.44 -8.94 1.71
C GLY A 53 -4.77 -9.45 2.26
N ARG A 54 -5.89 -8.93 1.76
CA ARG A 54 -7.24 -9.38 2.14
C ARG A 54 -7.51 -10.81 1.70
N LEU A 55 -7.15 -11.16 0.46
CA LEU A 55 -7.30 -12.53 -0.03
C LEU A 55 -6.44 -13.51 0.77
N ALA A 56 -5.19 -13.15 1.09
CA ALA A 56 -4.30 -13.97 1.90
C ALA A 56 -4.85 -14.18 3.32
N ALA A 57 -5.38 -13.13 3.95
CA ALA A 57 -5.98 -13.20 5.28
C ALA A 57 -7.22 -14.12 5.34
N HIS A 58 -7.90 -14.33 4.22
CA HIS A 58 -9.07 -15.22 4.10
C HIS A 58 -8.76 -16.58 3.46
N GLY A 59 -7.48 -16.88 3.15
CA GLY A 59 -7.10 -18.14 2.52
C GLY A 59 -7.56 -18.31 1.06
N LEU A 60 -7.95 -17.22 0.39
CA LEU A 60 -8.49 -17.24 -0.97
C LEU A 60 -7.35 -17.07 -1.99
N THR A 61 -6.46 -18.06 -2.12
CA THR A 61 -5.22 -17.96 -2.90
C THR A 61 -5.15 -18.84 -4.15
N ASP A 62 -6.17 -19.66 -4.39
CA ASP A 62 -6.06 -20.79 -5.33
C ASP A 62 -6.31 -20.43 -6.80
N SER A 63 -6.88 -19.26 -7.08
CA SER A 63 -7.07 -18.79 -8.45
C SER A 63 -5.82 -18.08 -8.99
N ALA A 64 -5.61 -18.12 -10.31
CA ALA A 64 -4.53 -17.39 -10.96
C ALA A 64 -4.55 -15.87 -10.65
N PRO A 65 -5.69 -15.17 -10.75
CA PRO A 65 -5.80 -13.77 -10.34
C PRO A 65 -5.52 -13.55 -8.83
N ALA A 66 -5.96 -14.45 -7.94
CA ALA A 66 -5.63 -14.35 -6.53
C ALA A 66 -4.12 -14.43 -6.28
N ARG A 67 -3.44 -15.40 -6.90
CA ARG A 67 -1.97 -15.52 -6.80
C ARG A 67 -1.26 -14.26 -7.29
N ALA A 68 -1.72 -13.65 -8.37
CA ALA A 68 -1.13 -12.41 -8.88
C ALA A 68 -1.28 -11.24 -7.89
N LEU A 69 -2.43 -11.11 -7.23
CA LEU A 69 -2.68 -10.09 -6.22
C LEU A 69 -1.88 -10.36 -4.93
N VAL A 70 -1.81 -11.62 -4.50
CA VAL A 70 -1.01 -12.04 -3.33
C VAL A 70 0.48 -11.83 -3.58
N SER A 71 0.97 -12.03 -4.81
CA SER A 71 2.35 -11.68 -5.18
C SER A 71 2.61 -10.18 -5.00
N ALA A 72 1.71 -9.33 -5.51
CA ALA A 72 1.81 -7.89 -5.34
C ALA A 72 1.80 -7.46 -3.87
N TRP A 73 1.02 -8.15 -3.03
CA TRP A 73 1.04 -7.92 -1.58
C TRP A 73 2.38 -8.30 -0.94
N ARG A 74 2.98 -9.42 -1.34
CA ARG A 74 4.31 -9.84 -0.85
C ARG A 74 5.42 -8.89 -1.30
N GLU A 75 5.34 -8.38 -2.52
CA GLU A 75 6.22 -7.32 -3.01
C GLU A 75 6.07 -6.07 -2.13
N GLY A 76 4.82 -5.65 -1.87
CA GLY A 76 4.52 -4.52 -0.98
C GLY A 76 4.98 -4.72 0.47
N LEU A 77 4.99 -5.95 0.98
CA LEU A 77 5.59 -6.27 2.29
C LEU A 77 7.11 -6.02 2.28
N GLY A 78 7.80 -6.45 1.23
CA GLY A 78 9.23 -6.23 1.07
C GLY A 78 9.56 -4.74 0.97
N GLU A 79 8.83 -4.00 0.13
CA GLU A 79 8.96 -2.55 0.02
C GLU A 79 8.73 -1.87 1.37
N GLN A 80 7.64 -2.22 2.08
CA GLN A 80 7.35 -1.63 3.38
C GLN A 80 8.44 -1.90 4.42
N ALA A 81 9.08 -3.08 4.38
CA ALA A 81 10.21 -3.38 5.26
C ALA A 81 11.39 -2.44 5.00
N LEU A 82 11.75 -2.22 3.74
CA LEU A 82 12.81 -1.27 3.36
C LEU A 82 12.47 0.17 3.78
N PHE A 83 11.22 0.59 3.59
CA PHE A 83 10.75 1.91 4.04
C PHE A 83 10.81 2.06 5.56
N ALA A 84 10.45 1.02 6.30
CA ALA A 84 10.50 1.03 7.76
C ALA A 84 11.94 1.12 8.27
N GLU A 85 12.88 0.42 7.62
CA GLU A 85 14.31 0.51 7.92
C GLU A 85 14.85 1.91 7.65
N ALA A 86 14.59 2.46 6.46
CA ALA A 86 15.02 3.82 6.09
C ALA A 86 14.47 4.87 7.06
N LEU A 87 13.19 4.75 7.44
CA LEU A 87 12.58 5.67 8.39
C LEU A 87 13.17 5.54 9.80
N GLY A 88 13.47 4.32 10.24
CA GLY A 88 14.16 4.09 11.51
C GLY A 88 15.55 4.72 11.55
N GLU A 89 16.27 4.66 10.43
CA GLU A 89 17.58 5.30 10.29
C GLU A 89 17.50 6.84 10.29
N ILE A 90 16.51 7.40 9.60
CA ILE A 90 16.22 8.84 9.62
C ILE A 90 15.88 9.30 11.04
N ASP A 91 14.98 8.57 11.73
CA ASP A 91 14.57 8.88 13.11
C ASP A 91 15.78 8.88 14.05
N ARG A 92 16.66 7.87 13.94
CA ARG A 92 17.88 7.75 14.74
C ARG A 92 18.82 8.93 14.52
N ARG A 93 19.09 9.30 13.26
CA ARG A 93 20.02 10.39 12.93
C ARG A 93 19.46 11.76 13.27
N ALA A 94 18.16 11.97 13.09
CA ALA A 94 17.49 13.18 13.54
C ALA A 94 17.65 13.36 15.06
N ALA A 95 17.46 12.27 15.82
CA ALA A 95 17.66 12.28 17.27
C ALA A 95 19.12 12.58 17.66
N GLU A 96 20.11 11.99 16.97
CA GLU A 96 21.54 12.28 17.18
C GLU A 96 21.90 13.74 16.87
N ALA A 97 21.24 14.33 15.87
CA ALA A 97 21.37 15.75 15.52
C ALA A 97 20.54 16.69 16.43
N GLY A 98 19.80 16.15 17.40
CA GLY A 98 19.00 16.94 18.35
C GLY A 98 17.77 17.61 17.73
N ILE A 99 17.28 17.10 16.59
CA ILE A 99 16.09 17.62 15.91
C ILE A 99 14.98 16.57 15.86
N GLU A 100 13.75 17.04 15.68
CA GLU A 100 12.57 16.20 15.46
C GLU A 100 12.18 16.23 13.98
N MET A 101 12.00 15.04 13.39
CA MET A 101 11.35 14.85 12.10
C MET A 101 10.14 13.94 12.28
N LEU A 102 9.01 14.28 11.67
CA LEU A 102 7.79 13.49 11.75
C LEU A 102 7.41 12.95 10.39
N ALA A 103 7.33 11.63 10.27
CA ALA A 103 6.74 11.00 9.08
C ALA A 103 5.28 11.41 8.92
N LEU A 104 4.89 11.73 7.69
CA LEU A 104 3.53 12.11 7.33
C LEU A 104 2.89 11.09 6.37
N LYS A 105 1.59 11.29 6.16
CA LYS A 105 0.79 10.67 5.09
C LYS A 105 1.04 9.16 4.99
N GLY A 106 1.55 8.70 3.85
CA GLY A 106 1.63 7.28 3.52
C GLY A 106 2.46 6.47 4.51
N ALA A 107 3.61 7.02 4.92
CA ALA A 107 4.54 6.37 5.83
C ALA A 107 3.98 6.26 7.27
N ASP A 108 3.27 7.28 7.76
CA ASP A 108 2.65 7.21 9.08
C ASP A 108 1.40 6.30 9.07
N LEU A 109 0.55 6.42 8.04
CA LEU A 109 -0.66 5.61 7.90
C LEU A 109 -0.35 4.11 7.76
N SER A 110 0.72 3.75 7.04
CA SER A 110 1.13 2.36 6.87
C SER A 110 1.60 1.72 8.18
N ARG A 111 2.14 2.51 9.12
CA ARG A 111 2.57 2.05 10.46
C ARG A 111 1.40 1.93 11.44
N ARG A 112 0.39 2.80 11.34
CA ARG A 112 -0.66 2.93 12.37
C ARG A 112 -2.01 2.31 12.02
N ILE A 113 -2.39 2.32 10.74
CA ILE A 113 -3.77 2.04 10.33
C ILE A 113 -3.87 0.81 9.42
N TYR A 114 -2.94 0.68 8.47
CA TYR A 114 -3.01 -0.39 7.49
C TYR A 114 -2.33 -1.66 7.99
N PRO A 115 -2.88 -2.84 7.70
CA PRO A 115 -2.14 -4.09 7.87
C PRO A 115 -0.85 -4.09 7.03
N PRO A 116 0.17 -4.85 7.44
CA PRO A 116 1.43 -4.96 6.70
C PRO A 116 1.22 -5.32 5.23
N GLY A 117 1.90 -4.60 4.35
CA GLY A 117 1.88 -4.77 2.90
C GLY A 117 0.61 -4.24 2.22
N GLU A 118 -0.44 -3.86 2.94
CA GLU A 118 -1.68 -3.41 2.28
C GLU A 118 -1.62 -1.97 1.75
N ARG A 119 -0.65 -1.18 2.21
CA ARG A 119 -0.40 0.18 1.75
C ARG A 119 1.03 0.30 1.26
N THR A 120 1.20 0.39 -0.05
CA THR A 120 2.49 0.72 -0.64
C THR A 120 2.75 2.22 -0.55
N SER A 121 4.02 2.57 -0.38
CA SER A 121 4.54 3.93 -0.41
C SER A 121 5.68 3.96 -1.41
N ASN A 122 5.81 5.07 -2.14
CA ASN A 122 6.92 5.30 -3.07
C ASN A 122 7.83 6.45 -2.61
N ASP A 123 7.46 7.12 -1.53
CA ASP A 123 8.16 8.26 -0.93
C ASP A 123 7.93 8.31 0.58
N ILE A 124 8.75 9.11 1.26
CA ILE A 124 8.60 9.46 2.67
C ILE A 124 8.42 10.97 2.74
N ASP A 125 7.24 11.41 3.16
CA ASP A 125 7.00 12.79 3.53
C ASP A 125 7.45 13.02 4.96
N LEU A 126 8.32 14.00 5.20
CA LEU A 126 8.80 14.38 6.52
C LEU A 126 8.39 15.82 6.85
N LEU A 127 7.87 16.02 8.06
CA LEU A 127 7.64 17.34 8.63
C LEU A 127 8.81 17.71 9.53
N VAL A 128 9.34 18.91 9.31
CA VAL A 128 10.42 19.49 10.09
C VAL A 128 10.08 20.93 10.45
N ARG A 129 10.57 21.42 11.59
CA ARG A 129 10.46 22.83 11.93
C ARG A 129 11.33 23.67 10.99
N PRO A 130 10.90 24.86 10.52
CA PRO A 130 11.67 25.67 9.58
C PRO A 130 13.10 25.95 10.03
N GLU A 131 13.30 26.21 11.33
CA GLU A 131 14.61 26.48 11.94
C GLU A 131 15.58 25.29 11.88
N HIS A 132 15.08 24.06 11.65
CA HIS A 132 15.88 22.84 11.56
C HIS A 132 16.12 22.37 10.12
N LEU A 133 15.65 23.09 9.10
CA LEU A 133 15.69 22.63 7.71
C LEU A 133 17.10 22.27 7.24
N ALA A 134 18.09 23.13 7.49
CA ALA A 134 19.46 22.88 7.06
C ALA A 134 20.09 21.65 7.75
N VAL A 135 19.77 21.43 9.03
CA VAL A 135 20.21 20.24 9.77
C VAL A 135 19.53 18.99 9.21
N ALA A 136 18.25 19.11 8.88
CA ALA A 136 17.48 18.01 8.30
C ALA A 136 17.99 17.57 6.94
N GLU A 137 18.33 18.52 6.06
CA GLU A 137 18.97 18.22 4.78
C GLU A 137 20.30 17.49 4.97
N GLY A 138 21.10 17.90 5.97
CA GLY A 138 22.34 17.21 6.34
C GLY A 138 22.12 15.78 6.83
N VAL A 139 21.08 15.55 7.64
CA VAL A 139 20.68 14.21 8.09
C VAL A 139 20.30 13.32 6.90
N LEU A 140 19.48 13.83 5.98
CA LEU A 140 18.97 13.09 4.82
C LEU A 140 20.05 12.80 3.78
N ALA A 141 21.00 13.72 3.56
CA ALA A 141 22.09 13.52 2.61
C ALA A 141 23.09 12.42 3.04
N ALA A 142 23.12 12.09 4.32
CA ALA A 142 24.00 11.07 4.87
C ALA A 142 23.31 9.70 5.04
N ALA A 143 21.98 9.67 5.03
CA ALA A 143 21.14 8.47 5.21
C ALA A 143 21.08 7.64 3.93
#